data_AF-A0A7R9ZF90-F1
#
_entry.id   AF-A0A7R9ZF90-F1
#
_cell.length_a   1.000
_cell.length_b   1.000
_cell.length_c   1.000
_cell.angle_alpha   90.00
_cell.angle_beta   90.00
_cell.angle_gamma   90.00
#
_symmetry.space_group_name_H-M   'P 1'
#
loop_
_entity.id
_entity.type
_entity.pdbx_description
1 polymer ?
#
loop_
_entity_poly.entity_id
_entity_poly.type
_entity_poly.pdbx_seq_one_letter_code
_entity_poly.pdbx_strand_id
1 'polypeptide(L)'
;GKEAWGQVADMGWKYNAQTHVENQLAGFWEDHLDEVRIIHFTQAKGWQCPERHGGPPDPKQSFPRNPERCKKTPGCACNEGWRWYDYLETARERATKKLGTVAKQ
;
A
#
# COMPACT_ATOMS: atom_id res chain seq x y z
N GLY A 1 27.73 -24.02 15.97
CA GLY A 1 27.69 -24.26 14.51
C GLY A 1 27.78 -22.92 13.84
N LYS A 2 28.57 -22.79 12.77
CA LYS A 2 28.74 -21.50 12.07
C LYS A 2 27.39 -21.00 11.58
N GLU A 3 27.06 -19.80 12.04
CA GLU A 3 25.78 -19.13 11.88
C GLU A 3 25.52 -18.77 10.40
N ALA A 4 24.28 -18.97 9.96
CA ALA A 4 23.81 -18.74 8.59
C ALA A 4 23.55 -17.24 8.29
N TRP A 5 24.41 -16.34 8.77
CA TRP A 5 24.32 -14.92 8.43
C TRP A 5 24.68 -14.72 6.96
N GLY A 6 23.73 -14.22 6.17
CA GLY A 6 23.92 -13.96 4.73
C GLY A 6 23.38 -15.04 3.80
N GLN A 7 22.66 -16.05 4.30
CA GLN A 7 21.86 -16.89 3.40
C GLN A 7 20.69 -16.06 2.83
N VAL A 8 20.61 -16.01 1.50
CA VAL A 8 19.48 -15.39 0.81
C VAL A 8 18.28 -16.31 0.96
N ALA A 9 17.35 -15.93 1.83
CA ALA A 9 16.05 -16.59 1.92
C ALA A 9 15.13 -16.00 0.85
N ASP A 10 14.50 -16.86 0.04
CA ASP A 10 13.39 -16.42 -0.80
C ASP A 10 12.18 -16.12 0.09
N MET A 11 11.92 -14.84 0.29
CA MET A 11 10.78 -14.37 1.07
C MET A 11 9.47 -14.46 0.28
N GLY A 12 9.53 -14.58 -1.05
CA GLY A 12 8.38 -14.48 -1.94
C GLY A 12 7.88 -13.04 -2.12
N TRP A 13 7.07 -12.84 -3.16
CA TRP A 13 6.61 -11.53 -3.60
C TRP A 13 5.81 -10.75 -2.54
N LYS A 14 4.99 -11.44 -1.73
CA LYS A 14 4.10 -10.80 -0.73
C LYS A 14 4.81 -9.98 0.34
N TYR A 15 6.10 -10.23 0.59
CA TYR A 15 6.92 -9.46 1.55
C TYR A 15 7.68 -8.29 0.90
N ASN A 16 7.50 -8.06 -0.40
CA ASN A 16 8.03 -6.92 -1.13
C ASN A 16 7.15 -6.66 -2.37
N ALA A 17 5.83 -6.59 -2.19
CA ALA A 17 4.90 -6.54 -3.32
C ALA A 17 5.05 -5.21 -4.07
N GLN A 18 5.60 -5.27 -5.29
CA GLN A 18 5.95 -4.08 -6.05
C GLN A 18 4.74 -3.49 -6.78
N THR A 19 4.44 -2.21 -6.57
CA THR A 19 3.20 -1.60 -7.09
C THR A 19 3.14 -1.47 -8.61
N HIS A 20 4.25 -1.59 -9.35
CA HIS A 20 4.17 -1.66 -10.82
C HIS A 20 3.44 -2.92 -11.33
N VAL A 21 3.36 -3.98 -10.51
CA VAL A 21 2.62 -5.21 -10.80
C VAL A 21 1.12 -4.94 -10.92
N GLU A 22 0.57 -3.97 -10.16
CA GLU A 22 -0.82 -3.49 -10.32
C GLU A 22 -1.11 -3.09 -11.77
N ASN A 23 -0.14 -2.45 -12.43
CA ASN A 23 -0.30 -1.92 -13.79
C ASN A 23 0.02 -2.97 -14.88
N GLN A 24 0.99 -3.85 -14.63
CA GLN A 24 1.49 -4.80 -15.64
C GLN A 24 0.77 -6.15 -15.59
N LEU A 25 0.40 -6.61 -14.41
CA LEU A 25 -0.21 -7.91 -14.14
C LEU A 25 -1.38 -7.74 -13.15
N ALA A 26 -2.33 -6.87 -13.50
CA ALA A 26 -3.44 -6.49 -12.63
C ALA A 26 -4.19 -7.68 -12.01
N GLY A 27 -4.42 -8.76 -12.78
CA GLY A 27 -5.05 -9.97 -12.26
C GLY A 27 -4.25 -10.65 -11.15
N PHE A 28 -2.93 -10.79 -11.33
CA PHE A 28 -2.04 -11.33 -10.30
C PHE A 28 -2.03 -10.45 -9.04
N TRP A 29 -2.01 -9.12 -9.22
CA TRP A 29 -2.10 -8.19 -8.10
C TRP A 29 -3.41 -8.40 -7.33
N GLU A 30 -4.55 -8.38 -8.03
CA GLU A 30 -5.89 -8.55 -7.45
C GLU A 30 -6.03 -9.90 -6.72
N ASP A 31 -5.56 -11.01 -7.31
CA ASP A 31 -5.70 -12.36 -6.78
C ASP A 31 -4.82 -12.64 -5.53
N HIS A 32 -3.71 -11.92 -5.38
CA HIS A 32 -2.75 -12.12 -4.28
C HIS A 32 -2.69 -10.95 -3.28
N LEU A 33 -3.54 -9.94 -3.43
CA LEU A 33 -3.50 -8.72 -2.62
C LEU A 33 -3.73 -8.97 -1.13
N ASP A 34 -4.58 -9.95 -0.80
CA ASP A 34 -4.88 -10.36 0.57
C ASP A 34 -3.71 -11.09 1.25
N GLU A 35 -2.80 -11.66 0.46
CA GLU A 35 -1.57 -12.26 0.96
C GLU A 35 -0.48 -11.24 1.27
N VAL A 36 -0.55 -10.03 0.69
CA VAL A 36 0.49 -9.01 0.79
C VAL A 36 0.72 -8.60 2.25
N ARG A 37 2.00 -8.58 2.63
CA ARG A 37 2.49 -8.15 3.95
C ARG A 37 3.17 -6.79 3.89
N ILE A 38 3.89 -6.52 2.80
CA ILE A 38 4.62 -5.27 2.61
C ILE A 38 4.41 -4.81 1.17
N ILE A 39 3.90 -3.60 1.01
CA ILE A 39 3.76 -2.94 -0.29
C ILE A 39 4.99 -2.06 -0.53
N HIS A 40 5.57 -2.18 -1.73
CA HIS A 40 6.70 -1.38 -2.18
C HIS A 40 6.31 -0.52 -3.39
N PHE A 41 6.22 0.79 -3.18
CA PHE A 41 6.01 1.77 -4.23
C PHE A 41 7.27 1.93 -5.11
N THR A 42 7.27 1.26 -6.27
CA THR A 42 8.44 1.21 -7.18
C THR A 42 8.54 2.35 -8.18
N GLN A 43 7.43 3.03 -8.49
CA GLN A 43 7.41 4.20 -9.38
C GLN A 43 7.06 5.45 -8.56
N ALA A 44 5.87 6.04 -8.74
CA ALA A 44 5.41 7.11 -7.87
C ALA A 44 5.13 6.57 -6.45
N LYS A 45 5.44 7.38 -5.45
CA LYS A 45 5.13 7.12 -4.03
C LYS A 45 3.65 7.40 -3.75
N GLY A 46 3.11 6.80 -2.68
CA GLY A 46 1.70 6.99 -2.31
C GLY A 46 1.28 8.47 -2.18
N TRP A 47 2.12 9.30 -1.56
CA TRP A 47 1.88 10.75 -1.42
C TRP A 47 2.03 11.58 -2.69
N GLN A 48 2.49 10.97 -3.79
CA GLN A 48 2.58 11.62 -5.10
C GLN A 48 1.36 11.29 -5.98
N CYS A 49 0.52 10.36 -5.54
CA CYS A 49 -0.72 10.01 -6.21
C CYS A 49 -1.85 11.00 -5.84
N PRO A 50 -2.89 11.14 -6.68
CA PRO A 50 -4.04 11.98 -6.36
C PRO A 50 -4.67 11.56 -5.03
N GLU A 51 -4.75 12.49 -4.10
CA GLU A 51 -5.40 12.28 -2.81
C GLU A 51 -6.89 11.94 -3.01
N ARG A 52 -7.29 10.81 -2.44
CA ARG A 52 -8.67 10.35 -2.36
C ARG A 52 -8.80 9.53 -1.08
N HIS A 53 -9.83 9.86 -0.31
CA HIS A 53 -10.20 9.14 0.91
C HIS A 53 -11.43 8.28 0.66
N GLY A 54 -11.58 7.21 1.44
CA GLY A 54 -12.63 6.21 1.25
C GLY A 54 -12.26 5.16 0.21
N GLY A 55 -10.98 4.81 0.12
CA GLY A 55 -10.56 3.59 -0.54
C GLY A 55 -11.06 2.34 0.21
N PRO A 56 -11.05 1.16 -0.42
CA PRO A 56 -11.57 -0.03 0.20
C PRO A 56 -10.82 -0.35 1.50
N PRO A 57 -11.51 -0.56 2.64
CA PRO A 57 -10.87 -1.11 3.83
C PRO A 57 -10.46 -2.59 3.63
N ASP A 58 -10.93 -3.21 2.55
CA ASP A 58 -10.88 -4.65 2.31
C ASP A 58 -10.28 -4.93 0.91
N PRO A 59 -9.26 -5.80 0.77
CA PRO A 59 -8.67 -6.18 -0.52
C PRO A 59 -9.67 -6.74 -1.54
N LYS A 60 -10.90 -7.10 -1.12
CA LYS A 60 -11.93 -7.71 -1.97
C LYS A 60 -12.80 -6.74 -2.79
N GLN A 61 -12.64 -5.42 -2.64
CA GLN A 61 -13.42 -4.51 -3.49
C GLN A 61 -12.86 -4.49 -4.92
N SER A 62 -13.75 -4.54 -5.91
CA SER A 62 -13.39 -4.32 -7.30
C SER A 62 -12.78 -2.93 -7.46
N PHE A 63 -11.46 -2.88 -7.61
CA PHE A 63 -10.78 -1.62 -7.84
C PHE A 63 -11.13 -1.09 -9.24
N PRO A 64 -11.42 0.20 -9.40
CA PRO A 64 -11.57 0.77 -10.72
C PRO A 64 -10.22 0.66 -11.46
N ARG A 65 -10.18 -0.15 -12.50
CA ARG A 65 -9.01 -0.26 -13.37
C ARG A 65 -8.82 1.07 -14.09
N ASN A 66 -7.64 1.69 -13.91
CA ASN A 66 -7.25 2.97 -14.53
C ASN A 66 -8.24 4.14 -14.29
N PRO A 67 -8.37 4.63 -13.05
CA PRO A 67 -9.25 5.77 -12.77
C PRO A 67 -8.81 7.01 -13.56
N GLU A 68 -9.74 7.82 -14.04
CA GLU A 68 -9.44 9.01 -14.87
C GLU A 68 -8.43 9.98 -14.23
N ARG A 69 -8.50 10.16 -12.90
CA ARG A 69 -7.53 11.00 -12.17
C ARG A 69 -6.10 10.45 -12.25
N CYS A 70 -5.96 9.15 -12.38
CA CYS A 70 -4.68 8.44 -12.41
C CYS A 70 -4.05 8.44 -13.78
N LYS A 71 -4.86 8.52 -14.85
CA LYS A 71 -4.36 8.74 -16.21
C LYS A 71 -3.55 10.04 -16.33
N LYS A 72 -3.80 11.03 -15.45
CA LYS A 72 -3.10 12.32 -15.40
C LYS A 72 -1.83 12.30 -14.53
N THR A 73 -1.55 11.21 -13.83
CA THR A 73 -0.39 11.07 -12.95
C THR A 73 0.40 9.82 -13.34
N PRO A 74 1.28 9.92 -14.36
CA PRO A 74 2.05 8.78 -14.85
C PRO A 74 2.83 8.07 -13.73
N GLY A 75 2.78 6.75 -13.74
CA GLY A 75 3.48 5.90 -12.76
C GLY A 75 2.86 5.83 -11.37
N CYS A 76 1.67 6.40 -11.18
CA CYS A 76 0.89 6.19 -9.97
C CYS A 76 0.14 4.85 -10.01
N ALA A 77 0.38 4.04 -8.99
CA ALA A 77 -0.38 2.85 -8.63
C ALA A 77 -1.56 3.28 -7.76
N CYS A 78 -2.65 3.68 -8.41
CA CYS A 78 -3.64 4.56 -7.78
C CYS A 78 -4.45 3.91 -6.68
N ASN A 79 -4.78 2.62 -6.82
CA ASN A 79 -5.54 1.93 -5.79
C ASN A 79 -4.73 1.86 -4.50
N GLU A 80 -3.43 1.59 -4.60
CA GLU A 80 -2.53 1.59 -3.45
C GLU A 80 -2.17 2.99 -2.97
N GLY A 81 -2.13 3.98 -3.86
CA GLY A 81 -2.01 5.38 -3.49
C GLY A 81 -3.16 5.84 -2.59
N TRP A 82 -4.41 5.49 -2.95
CA TRP A 82 -5.58 5.81 -2.12
C TRP A 82 -5.59 5.05 -0.81
N ARG A 83 -5.24 3.75 -0.83
CA ARG A 83 -5.08 2.96 0.40
C ARG A 83 -4.03 3.57 1.34
N TRP A 84 -2.96 4.14 0.78
CA TRP A 84 -1.95 4.84 1.56
C TRP A 84 -2.51 6.07 2.29
N TYR A 85 -3.37 6.85 1.63
CA TYR A 85 -4.05 8.00 2.26
C TYR A 85 -4.98 7.56 3.39
N ASP A 86 -5.80 6.52 3.18
CA ASP A 86 -6.69 5.99 4.23
C ASP A 86 -5.90 5.51 5.47
N TYR A 87 -4.76 4.84 5.26
CA TYR A 87 -3.88 4.44 6.36
C TYR A 87 -3.17 5.62 7.02
N LEU A 88 -2.81 6.65 6.26
CA LEU A 88 -2.24 7.87 6.81
C LEU A 88 -3.24 8.57 7.73
N GLU A 89 -4.51 8.69 7.32
CA GLU A 89 -5.57 9.25 8.16
C GLU A 89 -5.76 8.41 9.43
N THR A 90 -5.88 7.10 9.29
CA THR A 90 -5.97 6.17 10.44
C THR A 90 -4.79 6.33 11.40
N ALA A 91 -3.57 6.47 10.88
CA ALA A 91 -2.37 6.68 11.69
C ALA A 91 -2.39 8.03 12.41
N ARG A 92 -2.80 9.11 11.72
CA ARG A 92 -2.96 10.45 12.29
C ARG A 92 -4.00 10.45 13.41
N GLU A 93 -5.16 9.84 13.21
CA GLU A 93 -6.20 9.72 14.24
C GLU A 93 -5.69 8.97 15.48
N ARG A 94 -4.98 7.87 15.28
CA ARG A 94 -4.38 7.09 16.38
C ARG A 94 -3.33 7.89 17.14
N ALA A 95 -2.49 8.65 16.43
CA ALA A 95 -1.50 9.52 17.05
C ALA A 95 -2.17 10.61 17.90
N THR A 96 -3.19 11.28 17.38
CA THR A 96 -3.95 12.32 18.10
C THR A 96 -4.65 11.75 19.33
N LYS A 97 -5.31 10.59 19.22
CA LYS A 97 -5.92 9.91 20.37
C LYS A 97 -4.90 9.59 21.45
N LYS A 98 -3.73 9.05 21.06
CA LYS A 98 -2.65 8.73 22.01
C LYS A 98 -2.13 9.98 22.73
N LEU A 99 -1.94 11.09 22.02
CA LEU A 99 -1.50 12.35 22.60
C LEU A 99 -2.56 12.97 23.53
N GLY A 100 -3.85 12.85 23.19
CA GLY A 100 -4.95 13.29 24.06
C GLY A 100 -5.08 12.48 25.36
N THR A 101 -4.64 11.22 25.37
CA THR A 101 -4.59 10.37 26.58
C THR A 101 -3.40 10.71 27.47
N VAL A 102 -2.25 11.12 26.89
CA VAL A 102 -1.06 11.53 27.65
C VAL A 102 -1.25 12.90 28.32
N ALA A 103 -2.01 13.81 27.71
CA ALA A 103 -2.29 15.13 28.27
C ALA A 103 -3.31 15.14 29.45
N LYS A 104 -3.86 13.98 29.83
CA LYS A 104 -4.85 13.83 30.92
C LYS A 104 -4.32 13.07 32.14
N GLN A 105 -3.00 12.86 32.26
CA GLN A 105 -2.37 12.25 33.44
C GLN A 105 -1.65 13.28 34.29
#